data_AF-A0A8S0PWM4-F1
#
_entry.id   AF-A0A8S0PWM4-F1
#
_cell.length_a   1.000
_cell.length_b   1.000
_cell.length_c   1.000
_cell.angle_alpha   90.00
_cell.angle_beta   90.00
_cell.angle_gamma   90.00
#
_symmetry.space_group_name_H-M   'P 1'
#
loop_
_entity.id
_entity.type
_entity.pdbx_description
1 polymer ?
#
loop_
_entity_poly.entity_id
_entity_poly.type
_entity_poly.pdbx_seq_one_letter_code
_entity_poly.pdbx_strand_id
1 'polypeptide(L)'
;MEVQIDRNVRDETSGLWGQQYKSSVIDKENCALQCLSPVCYELIYESDPLEEGEKDYVRSSEYKYCMHRVSLGESLDNIKGSFDF
;
A
#
# COMPACT_ATOMS: atom_id res chain seq x y z
N MET A 1 -12.55 -7.38 -2.30
CA MET A 1 -11.34 -8.17 -2.01
C MET A 1 -10.45 -7.25 -1.18
N GLU A 2 -10.37 -7.45 0.13
CA GLU A 2 -9.61 -6.59 1.06
C GLU A 2 -8.15 -6.43 0.57
N VAL A 3 -7.49 -5.31 0.92
CA VAL A 3 -6.02 -5.30 0.95
C VAL A 3 -5.62 -6.36 1.97
N GLN A 4 -5.38 -7.57 1.51
CA GLN A 4 -4.45 -8.45 2.19
C GLN A 4 -3.23 -8.41 1.30
N ILE A 5 -2.24 -7.59 1.68
CA ILE A 5 -0.92 -7.67 1.07
C ILE A 5 -0.50 -9.12 1.26
N ASP A 6 -0.47 -9.87 0.15
CA ASP A 6 -0.12 -11.28 0.13
C ASP A 6 1.20 -11.45 0.90
N ARG A 7 1.25 -12.45 1.78
CA ARG A 7 2.20 -12.61 2.91
C ARG A 7 3.66 -12.82 2.48
N ASN A 8 4.22 -11.87 1.77
CA ASN A 8 5.61 -11.84 1.33
C ASN A 8 6.23 -10.44 1.50
N VAL A 9 5.73 -9.65 2.45
CA VAL A 9 6.67 -8.84 3.26
C VAL A 9 7.46 -9.88 4.04
N ARG A 10 8.62 -10.27 3.50
CA ARG A 10 9.55 -11.18 4.12
C ARG A 10 9.78 -10.73 5.56
N ASP A 11 9.12 -11.40 6.50
CA ASP A 11 9.48 -11.45 7.92
C ASP A 11 10.76 -12.26 8.02
N GLU A 12 11.81 -11.76 7.39
CA GLU A 12 13.14 -12.14 7.81
C GLU A 12 13.44 -11.18 8.93
N THR A 13 13.77 -11.76 10.06
CA THR A 13 14.67 -11.25 11.10
C THR A 13 16.01 -10.76 10.53
N SER A 14 15.99 -10.03 9.42
CA SER A 14 16.97 -9.07 8.99
C SER A 14 17.08 -8.08 10.15
N GLY A 15 18.13 -8.25 10.96
CA GLY A 15 18.39 -7.54 12.21
C GLY A 15 18.61 -6.03 12.07
N LEU A 16 17.79 -5.36 11.28
CA LEU A 16 17.68 -3.92 11.09
C LEU A 16 16.58 -3.31 11.95
N TRP A 17 15.77 -4.12 12.64
CA TRP A 17 14.82 -3.66 13.65
C TRP A 17 15.30 -4.15 15.00
N GLY A 18 16.17 -3.35 15.63
CA GLY A 18 16.49 -3.48 17.05
C GLY A 18 15.19 -3.57 17.87
N GLN A 19 15.28 -4.26 19.01
CA GLN A 19 14.23 -4.74 19.92
C GLN A 19 13.26 -3.68 20.51
N GLN A 20 12.90 -2.61 19.78
CA GLN A 20 12.26 -1.41 20.30
C GLN A 20 11.01 -0.93 19.53
N TYR A 21 10.68 -1.44 18.34
CA TYR A 21 9.49 -0.96 17.61
C TYR A 21 8.35 -1.99 17.61
N LYS A 22 7.43 -1.85 18.58
CA LYS A 22 6.07 -2.41 18.43
C LYS A 22 5.30 -1.50 17.46
N SER A 23 5.62 -1.56 16.17
CA SER A 23 4.76 -0.94 15.15
C SER A 23 3.43 -1.66 15.12
N SER A 24 2.35 -0.91 14.94
CA SER A 24 1.01 -1.46 14.76
C SER A 24 0.96 -2.33 13.49
N VAL A 25 -0.11 -3.11 13.32
CA VAL A 25 -0.32 -3.85 12.06
C VAL A 25 -0.44 -2.85 10.91
N ILE A 26 -1.17 -1.74 11.13
CA ILE A 26 -1.40 -0.76 10.08
C ILE A 26 -0.15 0.04 9.69
N ASP A 27 0.77 0.30 10.63
CA ASP A 27 2.06 0.93 10.31
C ASP A 27 2.86 0.05 9.34
N LYS A 28 2.84 -1.27 9.56
CA LYS A 28 3.53 -2.24 8.70
C LYS A 28 2.88 -2.32 7.33
N GLU A 29 1.56 -2.20 7.24
CA GLU A 29 0.84 -2.17 5.96
C GLU A 29 1.13 -0.90 5.18
N ASN A 30 1.03 0.28 5.79
CA ASN A 30 1.42 1.55 5.16
C ASN A 30 2.88 1.52 4.69
N CYS A 31 3.79 0.98 5.52
CA CYS A 31 5.19 0.77 5.15
C CYS A 31 5.32 -0.18 3.95
N ALA A 32 4.60 -1.32 3.94
CA ALA A 32 4.63 -2.27 2.85
C ALA A 32 4.14 -1.65 1.53
N LEU A 33 3.05 -0.88 1.56
CA LEU A 33 2.54 -0.16 0.39
C LEU A 33 3.60 0.82 -0.12
N GLN A 34 4.15 1.68 0.74
CA GLN A 34 5.21 2.62 0.37
C GLN A 34 6.44 1.90 -0.19
N CYS A 35 6.85 0.76 0.38
CA CYS A 35 7.99 -0.02 -0.10
C CYS A 35 7.73 -0.70 -1.45
N LEU A 36 6.52 -1.20 -1.70
CA LEU A 36 6.18 -1.89 -2.94
C LEU A 36 6.10 -0.93 -4.12
N SER A 37 5.55 0.27 -3.92
CA SER A 37 5.53 1.31 -4.94
C SER A 37 5.34 2.69 -4.30
N PRO A 38 6.42 3.46 -4.09
CA PRO A 38 6.34 4.81 -3.52
C PRO A 38 5.40 5.72 -4.32
N VAL A 39 5.46 5.64 -5.66
CA VAL A 39 4.65 6.47 -6.55
C VAL A 39 3.16 6.17 -6.41
N CYS A 40 2.78 4.90 -6.27
CA CYS A 40 1.37 4.55 -6.09
C CYS A 40 0.87 4.84 -4.68
N TYR A 41 1.73 4.77 -3.67
CA TYR A 41 1.36 5.16 -2.32
C TYR A 41 1.16 6.68 -2.22
N GLU A 42 2.06 7.47 -2.80
CA GLU A 42 1.93 8.94 -2.89
C GLU A 42 0.60 9.34 -3.54
N LEU A 43 0.27 8.72 -4.67
CA LEU A 43 -0.95 9.02 -5.41
C LEU A 43 -2.23 8.68 -4.63
N ILE A 44 -2.24 7.56 -3.91
CA ILE A 44 -3.47 6.97 -3.36
C ILE A 44 -3.64 7.21 -1.85
N TYR A 45 -2.56 7.07 -1.08
CA TYR A 45 -2.61 6.99 0.39
C TYR A 45 -1.85 8.10 1.13
N GLU A 46 -0.89 8.82 0.52
CA GLU A 46 -0.08 9.79 1.28
C GLU A 46 -0.93 10.87 1.96
N SER A 47 -1.95 11.38 1.28
CA SER A 47 -2.85 12.40 1.84
C SER A 47 -3.74 11.88 2.97
N ASP A 48 -3.96 10.57 3.02
CA ASP A 48 -4.89 9.92 3.93
C ASP A 48 -4.44 8.47 4.18
N PRO A 49 -3.38 8.25 4.99
CA PRO A 49 -2.82 6.91 5.22
C PRO A 49 -3.84 5.97 5.86
N LEU A 50 -3.64 4.66 5.69
CA LEU A 50 -4.55 3.68 6.28
C LEU A 50 -4.58 3.78 7.81
N GLU A 51 -5.79 3.70 8.38
CA GLU A 51 -6.02 3.71 9.83
C GLU A 51 -6.29 2.30 10.42
N GLU A 52 -6.04 2.12 11.72
CA GLU A 52 -6.25 0.83 12.38
C GLU A 52 -7.73 0.40 12.32
N GLY A 53 -7.99 -0.77 11.74
CA GLY A 53 -9.34 -1.30 11.55
C GLY A 53 -10.07 -0.79 10.30
N GLU A 54 -9.42 0.05 9.49
CA GLU A 54 -9.97 0.51 8.22
C GLU A 54 -10.15 -0.66 7.24
N LYS A 55 -11.26 -0.63 6.49
CA LYS A 55 -11.53 -1.55 5.38
C LYS A 55 -11.61 -0.77 4.09
N ASP A 56 -10.46 -0.67 3.42
CA ASP A 56 -10.35 0.09 2.19
C ASP A 56 -10.42 -0.80 0.95
N TYR A 57 -11.59 -0.84 0.31
CA TYR A 57 -11.82 -1.67 -0.89
C TYR A 57 -11.59 -0.92 -2.21
N VAL A 58 -11.85 0.39 -2.22
CA VAL A 58 -11.82 1.19 -3.44
C VAL A 58 -10.38 1.62 -3.72
N ARG A 59 -9.73 2.31 -2.77
CA ARG A 59 -8.34 2.76 -2.95
C ARG A 59 -7.38 1.59 -3.05
N SER A 60 -7.71 0.44 -2.47
CA SER A 60 -6.94 -0.78 -2.67
C SER A 60 -6.97 -1.33 -4.09
N SER A 61 -8.11 -1.20 -4.76
CA SER A 61 -8.26 -1.54 -6.16
C SER A 61 -7.52 -0.54 -7.04
N GLU A 62 -7.59 0.75 -6.71
CA GLU A 62 -6.83 1.82 -7.36
C GLU A 62 -5.32 1.63 -7.23
N TYR A 63 -4.84 1.28 -6.04
CA TYR A 63 -3.43 1.02 -5.80
C TYR A 63 -2.93 -0.19 -6.61
N LYS A 64 -3.70 -1.28 -6.66
CA LYS A 64 -3.38 -2.44 -7.51
C LYS A 64 -3.38 -2.07 -8.99
N TYR A 65 -4.34 -1.26 -9.43
CA TYR A 65 -4.42 -0.76 -10.79
C TYR A 65 -3.23 0.15 -11.14
N CYS A 66 -2.82 1.01 -10.21
CA CYS A 66 -1.61 1.81 -10.32
C CYS A 66 -0.37 0.96 -10.49
N MET A 67 -0.16 -0.05 -9.63
CA MET A 67 0.99 -0.94 -9.76
C MET A 67 1.01 -1.66 -11.12
N HIS A 68 -0.15 -2.08 -11.62
CA HIS A 68 -0.26 -2.67 -12.95
C HIS A 68 0.17 -1.69 -14.06
N ARG A 69 -0.36 -0.46 -14.05
CA ARG A 69 0.02 0.62 -14.98
C ARG A 69 1.51 0.93 -14.94
N VAL A 70 2.09 1.04 -13.74
CA VAL A 70 3.54 1.23 -13.54
C VAL A 70 4.33 0.10 -14.20
N SER A 71 3.93 -1.16 -14.00
CA SER A 71 4.63 -2.31 -14.60
C SER A 71 4.58 -2.33 -16.13
N LEU A 72 3.57 -1.71 -16.74
CA LEU A 72 3.42 -1.57 -18.18
C LEU A 72 4.08 -0.30 -18.73
N GLY A 73 4.56 0.60 -17.86
CA GLY A 73 5.10 1.91 -18.26
C GLY A 73 4.03 2.87 -18.79
N GLU A 74 2.77 2.68 -18.40
CA GLU A 74 1.67 3.56 -18.79
C GLU A 74 1.60 4.81 -17.88
N SER A 75 0.86 5.83 -18.33
CA SER A 75 0.59 7.04 -17.51
C SER A 75 -0.08 6.68 -16.17
N LEU A 76 -0.13 7.57 -15.19
CA LEU A 76 -0.87 7.32 -13.94
C LEU A 76 -2.07 8.27 -13.77
N ASP A 77 -2.45 8.96 -14.86
CA ASP A 77 -3.54 9.92 -14.83
C ASP A 77 -4.89 9.24 -14.61
N ASN A 78 -5.76 9.89 -13.82
CA ASN A 78 -7.13 9.47 -13.54
C ASN A 78 -7.27 8.10 -12.84
N ILE A 79 -6.23 7.62 -12.15
CA ILE A 79 -6.34 6.40 -11.33
C ILE A 79 -7.17 6.64 -10.08
N LYS A 80 -6.92 7.75 -9.38
CA LYS A 80 -7.69 8.12 -8.18
C LYS A 80 -9.12 8.46 -8.58
N GLY A 81 -10.10 7.82 -7.94
CA GLY A 81 -11.52 7.89 -8.26
C GLY A 81 -11.97 6.98 -9.41
N SER A 82 -11.10 6.14 -9.99
CA SER A 82 -11.47 5.28 -11.13
C SER A 82 -12.43 4.14 -10.77
N PHE A 83 -12.59 3.86 -9.47
CA PHE A 83 -13.48 2.82 -8.95
C PHE A 83 -14.59 3.38 -8.04
N ASP A 84 -14.78 4.70 -8.01
CA ASP A 84 -15.90 5.34 -7.33
C ASP A 84 -17.19 5.14 -8.18
N PHE A 85 -17.99 4.13 -7.83
CA PHE A 85 -19.28 3.82 -8.46
C PHE A 85 -20.46 4.10 -7.53
#